data_AF-L1NSL7-F1
#
_entry.id   AF-L1NSL7-F1
#
_cell.length_a   1.000
_cell.length_b   1.000
_cell.length_c   1.000
_cell.angle_alpha   90.00
_cell.angle_beta   90.00
_cell.angle_gamma   90.00
#
_symmetry.space_group_name_H-M   'P 1'
#
loop_
_entity.id
_entity.type
_entity.pdbx_description
1 polymer ?
#
loop_
_entity_poly.entity_id
_entity_poly.type
_entity_poly.pdbx_seq_one_letter_code
_entity_poly.pdbx_strand_id
1 'polypeptide(L)'
;DPAALKLDLGVRHNLCGGIGGIGGKIIAKAQGGTPNSNGYTLELRKNGTVVSRTTTQSGVYTFTVDAGAYEVKAIDGNNCNKTATATVIDLPVPSVTVTYTLYDCGARGKITFSEPQSTVTYTYQYSLTRFQPSFQAPIIQSGREFPGLTAGDYFTAHVHYTYAGETCTITIRDIQVPNITADNNLIASAGVSKLIGCFDGTDADKGEIRFSNVQGGVPPYEFSFDGGATWTSTRVMRKSAGSYNLAVRDAIECARTGLQVTIPAKVTQPTFTPTITYNCEGKGTYVQNSSKGSAYTYTYQLNGGTPQNSNTFSNLAPGTYTITIHYADANPPSKNVLFLEDFGVGTEAAKTPYINKVYYFEPQNGSSILYNGNGQSRPNSWGDNINDGEYVVRDIMRPNPWGDNPVDHTRRPNGRILFINVGNSVGIAGILYQRKMTDIIPNKPIKFSIALFNLHRGDGHSVNPVYPKIGLELYRTEADALAGTNRLAVNDLGYIPGHANVNDWKEHNIEMNPGNNTELVAVVRSYSNVIGGNDLAMDDIYLYQEPEACTFSYTTTFKIESGKEFG
;
A
#
# COMPACT_ATOMS: atom_id res chain seq x y z
N ASP A 1 51.26 -62.32 37.51
CA ASP A 1 50.19 -61.71 38.33
C ASP A 1 49.13 -61.16 37.37
N PRO A 2 47.91 -61.71 37.32
CA PRO A 2 46.87 -61.10 36.49
C PRO A 2 46.64 -59.67 36.98
N ALA A 3 46.62 -58.70 36.05
CA ALA A 3 46.34 -57.31 36.39
C ALA A 3 45.05 -57.21 37.19
N ALA A 4 44.96 -56.34 38.20
CA ALA A 4 43.74 -56.20 39.01
C ALA A 4 42.51 -55.88 38.13
N LEU A 5 41.33 -56.43 38.49
CA LEU A 5 40.07 -56.11 37.83
C LEU A 5 39.77 -54.61 37.95
N LYS A 6 39.49 -53.97 36.82
CA LYS A 6 39.11 -52.55 36.67
C LYS A 6 37.77 -52.44 35.97
N LEU A 7 37.03 -51.39 36.29
CA LEU A 7 35.76 -51.05 35.67
C LEU A 7 35.74 -49.56 35.35
N ASP A 8 35.69 -49.23 34.07
CA ASP A 8 35.53 -47.87 33.56
C ASP A 8 34.10 -47.69 33.05
N LEU A 9 33.47 -46.56 33.36
CA LEU A 9 32.12 -46.23 32.88
C LEU A 9 32.16 -45.01 31.97
N GLY A 10 31.47 -45.10 30.83
CA GLY A 10 31.07 -43.97 30.01
C GLY A 10 29.58 -43.73 30.13
N VAL A 11 29.15 -42.47 30.24
CA VAL A 11 27.74 -42.11 30.39
C VAL A 11 27.28 -41.28 29.20
N ARG A 12 26.10 -41.60 28.66
CA ARG A 12 25.34 -40.73 27.76
C ARG A 12 23.99 -40.42 28.38
N HIS A 13 23.67 -39.15 28.49
CA HIS A 13 22.43 -38.67 29.09
C HIS A 13 21.24 -38.83 28.14
N ASN A 14 20.03 -38.73 28.66
CA ASN A 14 18.83 -38.75 27.84
C ASN A 14 18.73 -37.42 27.07
N LEU A 15 18.86 -37.48 25.75
CA LEU A 15 18.61 -36.37 24.83
C LEU A 15 17.26 -36.60 24.12
N CYS A 16 16.73 -35.62 23.37
CA CYS A 16 15.45 -35.72 22.63
C CYS A 16 14.16 -35.76 23.51
N GLY A 17 14.23 -35.46 24.81
CA GLY A 17 13.03 -35.46 25.67
C GLY A 17 12.31 -36.81 25.76
N GLY A 18 13.02 -37.92 25.53
CA GLY A 18 12.46 -39.28 25.52
C GLY A 18 11.64 -39.64 24.27
N ILE A 19 11.40 -38.70 23.35
CA ILE A 19 10.63 -38.94 22.11
C ILE A 19 11.57 -39.59 21.08
N GLY A 20 11.36 -40.87 20.80
CA GLY A 20 12.13 -41.62 19.79
C GLY A 20 13.06 -42.72 20.32
N GLY A 21 13.03 -43.03 21.62
CA GLY A 21 13.57 -44.30 22.15
C GLY A 21 15.08 -44.41 22.31
N ILE A 22 15.84 -43.29 22.29
CA ILE A 22 17.25 -43.32 22.70
C ILE A 22 17.30 -43.06 24.21
N GLY A 23 16.96 -44.08 25.00
CA GLY A 23 17.24 -44.06 26.43
C GLY A 23 18.74 -43.84 26.68
N GLY A 24 19.07 -43.23 27.81
CA GLY A 24 20.43 -42.92 28.22
C GLY A 24 21.26 -44.18 28.32
N LYS A 25 22.57 -44.03 28.20
CA LYS A 25 23.47 -45.17 28.06
C LYS A 25 24.53 -45.17 29.15
N ILE A 26 24.75 -46.33 29.74
CA ILE A 26 25.91 -46.58 30.59
C ILE A 26 26.76 -47.62 29.88
N ILE A 27 27.92 -47.21 29.39
CA ILE A 27 28.91 -48.04 28.71
C ILE A 27 29.88 -48.52 29.77
N ALA A 28 29.78 -49.78 30.15
CA ALA A 28 30.65 -50.40 31.12
C ALA A 28 31.79 -51.15 30.43
N LYS A 29 33.02 -50.93 30.87
CA LYS A 29 34.23 -51.60 30.36
C LYS A 29 35.01 -52.24 31.51
N ALA A 30 34.90 -53.55 31.64
CA ALA A 30 35.70 -54.37 32.53
C ALA A 30 37.03 -54.79 31.88
N GLN A 31 38.13 -54.67 32.60
CA GLN A 31 39.50 -54.98 32.14
C GLN A 31 40.33 -55.60 33.28
N GLY A 32 41.31 -56.43 32.98
CA GLY A 32 42.10 -57.14 34.01
C GLY A 32 41.27 -58.21 34.73
N GLY A 33 41.79 -58.80 35.80
CA GLY A 33 41.20 -59.97 36.45
C GLY A 33 41.38 -61.25 35.61
N THR A 34 40.66 -62.31 35.96
CA THR A 34 40.66 -63.58 35.21
C THR A 34 39.27 -63.85 34.65
N PRO A 35 38.97 -63.55 33.37
CA PRO A 35 37.65 -63.85 32.78
C PRO A 35 37.40 -65.36 32.70
N ASN A 36 36.14 -65.79 32.80
CA ASN A 36 35.75 -67.18 32.57
C ASN A 36 35.47 -67.44 31.08
N SER A 37 34.99 -68.64 30.73
CA SER A 37 34.62 -69.00 29.35
C SER A 37 33.56 -68.09 28.71
N ASN A 38 32.76 -67.40 29.53
CA ASN A 38 31.74 -66.42 29.11
C ASN A 38 32.23 -64.96 29.26
N GLY A 39 33.48 -64.74 29.65
CA GLY A 39 34.08 -63.42 29.86
C GLY A 39 33.87 -62.85 31.26
N TYR A 40 33.46 -61.57 31.32
CA TYR A 40 33.10 -60.87 32.56
C TYR A 40 31.58 -60.85 32.73
N THR A 41 31.10 -60.92 33.97
CA THR A 41 29.69 -60.64 34.29
C THR A 41 29.54 -59.17 34.67
N LEU A 42 28.57 -58.48 34.09
CA LEU A 42 28.22 -57.11 34.41
C LEU A 42 26.79 -57.06 34.96
N GLU A 43 26.62 -56.55 36.19
CA GLU A 43 25.32 -56.27 36.80
C GLU A 43 25.08 -54.76 36.82
N LEU A 44 23.91 -54.33 36.36
CA LEU A 44 23.40 -52.98 36.57
C LEU A 44 22.41 -53.02 37.74
N ARG A 45 22.58 -52.13 38.71
CA ARG A 45 21.74 -52.01 39.90
C ARG A 45 21.14 -50.62 40.00
N LYS A 46 19.85 -50.53 40.36
CA LYS A 46 19.15 -49.29 40.70
C LYS A 46 18.59 -49.43 42.11
N ASN A 47 18.90 -48.50 43.00
CA ASN A 47 18.50 -48.54 44.42
C ASN A 47 18.81 -49.90 45.09
N GLY A 48 20.00 -50.46 44.83
CA GLY A 48 20.44 -51.74 45.39
C GLY A 48 19.84 -53.00 44.74
N THR A 49 18.84 -52.87 43.87
CA THR A 49 18.21 -53.99 43.15
C THR A 49 18.88 -54.19 41.80
N VAL A 50 19.20 -55.44 41.45
CA VAL A 50 19.72 -55.78 40.11
C VAL A 50 18.59 -55.60 39.09
N VAL A 51 18.79 -54.66 38.17
CA VAL A 51 17.83 -54.34 37.09
C VAL A 51 18.26 -54.94 35.75
N SER A 52 19.54 -55.26 35.57
CA SER A 52 20.05 -56.01 34.42
C SER A 52 21.30 -56.79 34.80
N ARG A 53 21.50 -57.95 34.19
CA ARG A 53 22.70 -58.78 34.35
C ARG A 53 23.05 -59.43 33.03
N THR A 54 24.30 -59.33 32.62
CA THR A 54 24.78 -59.87 31.35
C THR A 54 26.22 -60.37 31.46
N THR A 55 26.67 -61.14 30.48
CA THR A 55 28.06 -61.59 30.34
C THR A 55 28.65 -61.08 29.02
N THR A 56 29.89 -60.63 29.03
CA THR A 56 30.57 -60.12 27.83
C THR A 56 32.01 -60.62 27.75
N GLN A 57 32.37 -61.25 26.62
CA GLN A 57 33.74 -61.69 26.34
C GLN A 57 34.68 -60.51 26.06
N SER A 58 34.17 -59.42 25.49
CA SER A 58 34.98 -58.22 25.19
C SER A 58 35.26 -57.36 26.43
N GLY A 59 34.57 -57.63 27.54
CA GLY A 59 34.57 -56.76 28.72
C GLY A 59 33.74 -55.50 28.56
N VAL A 60 33.18 -55.21 27.39
CA VAL A 60 32.36 -54.02 27.14
C VAL A 60 30.89 -54.39 27.00
N TYR A 61 30.02 -53.62 27.67
CA TYR A 61 28.57 -53.69 27.48
C TYR A 61 27.93 -52.32 27.66
N THR A 62 26.91 -52.03 26.85
CA THR A 62 26.15 -50.77 26.95
C THR A 62 24.76 -51.08 27.47
N PHE A 63 24.45 -50.56 28.65
CA PHE A 63 23.10 -50.57 29.20
C PHE A 63 22.30 -49.39 28.66
N THR A 64 21.06 -49.63 28.22
CA THR A 64 20.07 -48.58 27.97
C THR A 64 19.21 -48.41 29.21
N VAL A 65 19.11 -47.18 29.72
CA VAL A 65 18.50 -46.88 31.01
C VAL A 65 17.73 -45.56 30.96
N ASP A 66 16.70 -45.44 31.77
CA ASP A 66 16.05 -44.14 32.04
C ASP A 66 16.93 -43.29 32.95
N ALA A 67 16.58 -42.00 33.10
CA ALA A 67 17.24 -41.12 34.04
C ALA A 67 17.25 -41.69 35.47
N GLY A 68 18.36 -41.50 36.16
CA GLY A 68 18.59 -42.02 37.51
C GLY A 68 20.05 -42.34 37.80
N ALA A 69 20.33 -42.62 39.06
CA ALA A 69 21.61 -43.12 39.54
C ALA A 69 21.63 -44.65 39.50
N TYR A 70 22.73 -45.21 39.00
CA TYR A 70 22.95 -46.64 38.86
C TYR A 70 24.32 -47.03 39.41
N GLU A 71 24.41 -48.24 39.94
CA GLU A 71 25.66 -48.91 40.25
C GLU A 71 25.89 -50.02 39.22
N VAL A 72 27.07 -50.04 38.61
CA VAL A 72 27.51 -51.12 37.75
C VAL A 72 28.54 -51.95 38.51
N LYS A 73 28.33 -53.27 38.55
CA LYS A 73 29.24 -54.23 39.16
C LYS A 73 29.81 -55.15 38.09
N ALA A 74 31.14 -55.18 37.96
CA ALA A 74 31.86 -56.15 37.15
C ALA A 74 32.36 -57.31 38.03
N ILE A 75 32.23 -58.54 37.54
CA ILE A 75 32.64 -59.78 38.23
C ILE A 75 33.45 -60.62 37.24
N ASP A 76 34.64 -61.08 37.65
CA ASP A 76 35.48 -61.97 36.85
C ASP A 76 35.19 -63.46 37.13
N GLY A 77 35.88 -64.35 36.43
CA GLY A 77 35.73 -65.81 36.54
C GLY A 77 36.14 -66.40 37.89
N ASN A 78 36.89 -65.66 38.71
CA ASN A 78 37.30 -66.05 40.06
C ASN A 78 36.41 -65.41 41.15
N ASN A 79 35.28 -64.80 40.76
CA ASN A 79 34.35 -64.07 41.61
C ASN A 79 34.92 -62.79 42.25
N CYS A 80 36.06 -62.28 41.79
CA CYS A 80 36.53 -60.95 42.14
C CYS A 80 35.59 -59.92 41.52
N ASN A 81 35.29 -58.83 42.25
CA ASN A 81 34.35 -57.82 41.75
C ASN A 81 34.80 -56.38 42.00
N LYS A 82 34.33 -55.49 41.12
CA LYS A 82 34.47 -54.04 41.24
C LYS A 82 33.15 -53.35 40.90
N THR A 83 32.84 -52.31 41.67
CA THR A 83 31.66 -51.47 41.46
C THR A 83 32.07 -50.05 41.07
N ALA A 84 31.24 -49.40 40.26
CA ALA A 84 31.32 -47.99 39.92
C ALA A 84 29.90 -47.44 39.75
N THR A 85 29.70 -46.15 40.03
CA THR A 85 28.40 -45.48 39.93
C THR A 85 28.34 -44.57 38.72
N ALA A 86 27.17 -44.49 38.09
CA ALA A 86 26.90 -43.59 36.97
C ALA A 86 25.51 -42.95 37.13
N THR A 87 25.37 -41.68 36.73
CA THR A 87 24.10 -40.95 36.77
C THR A 87 23.71 -40.53 35.36
N VAL A 88 22.53 -40.96 34.93
CA VAL A 88 21.88 -40.50 33.70
C VAL A 88 20.85 -39.43 34.07
N ILE A 89 20.87 -38.29 33.38
CA ILE A 89 19.90 -37.20 33.56
C ILE A 89 19.11 -36.98 32.29
N ASP A 90 17.92 -36.41 32.43
CA ASP A 90 17.15 -35.85 31.30
C ASP A 90 17.68 -34.46 30.96
N LEU A 91 18.21 -34.34 29.75
CA LEU A 91 18.66 -33.06 29.24
C LEU A 91 17.43 -32.28 28.72
N PRO A 92 17.28 -31.00 29.10
CA PRO A 92 16.12 -30.19 28.73
C PRO A 92 16.06 -29.98 27.21
N VAL A 93 14.87 -30.06 26.63
CA VAL A 93 14.66 -29.72 25.23
C VAL A 93 14.74 -28.18 25.08
N PRO A 94 15.60 -27.64 24.21
CA PRO A 94 15.70 -26.20 24.03
C PRO A 94 14.40 -25.64 23.42
N SER A 95 13.90 -24.52 23.94
CA SER A 95 12.74 -23.83 23.36
C SER A 95 13.19 -22.85 22.26
N VAL A 96 12.56 -22.95 21.09
CA VAL A 96 12.84 -22.11 19.92
C VAL A 96 11.53 -21.74 19.26
N THR A 97 11.44 -20.50 18.76
CA THR A 97 10.33 -20.04 17.92
C THR A 97 10.85 -19.67 16.54
N VAL A 98 9.93 -19.61 15.57
CA VAL A 98 10.24 -19.23 14.19
C VAL A 98 9.28 -18.13 13.75
N THR A 99 9.79 -17.16 13.00
CA THR A 99 9.01 -16.11 12.35
C THR A 99 9.39 -16.02 10.89
N TYR A 100 8.56 -15.33 10.10
CA TYR A 100 8.91 -14.95 8.74
C TYR A 100 8.73 -13.43 8.56
N THR A 101 9.50 -12.87 7.63
CA THR A 101 9.34 -11.49 7.14
C THR A 101 9.36 -11.52 5.63
N LEU A 102 8.53 -10.68 4.99
CA LEU A 102 8.56 -10.47 3.55
C LEU A 102 9.38 -9.23 3.21
N TYR A 103 9.96 -9.20 2.02
CA TYR A 103 10.70 -8.07 1.46
C TYR A 103 10.68 -8.14 -0.07
N ASP A 104 11.34 -7.20 -0.75
CA ASP A 104 11.34 -7.12 -2.22
C ASP A 104 9.90 -7.14 -2.77
N CYS A 105 9.08 -6.27 -2.20
CA CYS A 105 7.68 -6.11 -2.55
C CYS A 105 6.83 -7.39 -2.36
N GLY A 106 7.22 -8.24 -1.42
CA GLY A 106 6.55 -9.51 -1.14
C GLY A 106 6.91 -10.63 -2.12
N ALA A 107 7.86 -10.40 -3.03
CA ALA A 107 8.38 -11.45 -3.90
C ALA A 107 9.31 -12.42 -3.14
N ARG A 108 9.88 -11.97 -2.01
CA ARG A 108 10.85 -12.74 -1.21
C ARG A 108 10.48 -12.79 0.26
N GLY A 109 10.90 -13.87 0.91
CA GLY A 109 10.76 -14.10 2.33
C GLY A 109 12.08 -14.42 3.03
N LYS A 110 12.11 -14.15 4.33
CA LYS A 110 13.15 -14.61 5.25
C LYS A 110 12.50 -15.32 6.41
N ILE A 111 12.97 -16.53 6.74
CA ILE A 111 12.58 -17.22 7.98
C ILE A 111 13.71 -17.06 9.00
N THR A 112 13.34 -16.68 10.22
CA THR A 112 14.28 -16.46 11.32
C THR A 112 13.89 -17.30 12.53
N PHE A 113 14.86 -18.04 13.06
CA PHE A 113 14.76 -18.76 14.33
C PHE A 113 15.14 -17.83 15.49
N SER A 114 14.44 -17.92 16.62
CA SER A 114 14.85 -17.23 17.85
C SER A 114 16.12 -17.84 18.44
N GLU A 115 16.82 -17.11 19.30
CA GLU A 115 17.91 -17.69 20.11
C GLU A 115 17.37 -18.85 20.96
N PRO A 116 17.91 -20.07 20.86
CA PRO A 116 17.46 -21.19 21.67
C PRO A 116 17.63 -20.94 23.16
N GLN A 117 16.57 -21.22 23.94
CA GLN A 117 16.61 -21.10 25.40
C GLN A 117 16.69 -22.49 26.03
N SER A 118 17.70 -22.70 26.86
CA SER A 118 17.94 -23.95 27.61
C SER A 118 18.86 -23.67 28.80
N THR A 119 18.73 -24.44 29.88
CA THR A 119 19.68 -24.43 31.01
C THR A 119 20.96 -25.23 30.72
N VAL A 120 20.98 -25.98 29.62
CA VAL A 120 22.13 -26.73 29.11
C VAL A 120 22.61 -26.13 27.80
N THR A 121 23.92 -25.96 27.66
CA THR A 121 24.54 -25.49 26.42
C THR A 121 24.65 -26.61 25.40
N TYR A 122 24.11 -26.37 24.21
CA TYR A 122 24.19 -27.25 23.05
C TYR A 122 24.93 -26.56 21.89
N THR A 123 25.42 -27.34 20.93
CA THR A 123 25.70 -26.81 19.59
C THR A 123 24.46 -26.95 18.72
N TYR A 124 24.19 -25.96 17.87
CA TYR A 124 22.95 -25.88 17.10
C TYR A 124 23.21 -25.83 15.59
N GLN A 125 22.34 -26.48 14.84
CA GLN A 125 22.12 -26.25 13.41
C GLN A 125 20.62 -26.07 13.16
N TYR A 126 20.29 -25.34 12.12
CA TYR A 126 18.92 -25.05 11.71
C TYR A 126 18.72 -25.61 10.32
N SER A 127 17.52 -26.08 10.02
CA SER A 127 17.20 -26.49 8.66
C SER A 127 15.80 -26.14 8.23
N LEU A 128 15.67 -25.79 6.95
CA LEU A 128 14.39 -25.64 6.27
C LEU A 128 14.27 -26.68 5.17
N THR A 129 13.16 -27.41 5.19
CA THR A 129 12.80 -28.37 4.14
C THR A 129 11.61 -27.80 3.38
N ARG A 130 11.79 -27.47 2.09
CA ARG A 130 10.65 -27.06 1.28
C ARG A 130 9.83 -28.30 0.92
N PHE A 131 8.52 -28.27 1.15
CA PHE A 131 7.63 -29.38 0.79
C PHE A 131 6.57 -29.01 -0.25
N GLN A 132 6.27 -27.72 -0.46
CA GLN A 132 5.44 -27.23 -1.56
C GLN A 132 6.02 -25.93 -2.15
N PRO A 133 5.82 -25.65 -3.46
CA PRO A 133 5.04 -26.43 -4.44
C PRO A 133 5.73 -27.73 -4.89
N SER A 134 7.03 -27.87 -4.63
CA SER A 134 7.79 -29.09 -4.84
C SER A 134 8.77 -29.30 -3.68
N PHE A 135 9.03 -30.56 -3.39
CA PHE A 135 10.03 -30.93 -2.39
C PHE A 135 11.43 -30.44 -2.81
N GLN A 136 12.15 -29.82 -1.89
CA GLN A 136 13.59 -29.60 -1.99
C GLN A 136 14.28 -30.15 -0.76
N ALA A 137 15.49 -30.68 -0.98
CA ALA A 137 16.31 -31.20 0.09
C ALA A 137 16.53 -30.11 1.17
N PRO A 138 16.62 -30.50 2.46
CA PRO A 138 16.79 -29.55 3.54
C PRO A 138 18.05 -28.71 3.36
N ILE A 139 17.92 -27.39 3.51
CA ILE A 139 19.07 -26.48 3.65
C ILE A 139 19.45 -26.49 5.12
N ILE A 140 20.71 -26.81 5.45
CA ILE A 140 21.19 -26.90 6.84
C ILE A 140 22.33 -25.91 7.05
N GLN A 141 22.27 -25.12 8.12
CA GLN A 141 23.29 -24.11 8.46
C GLN A 141 23.37 -23.85 9.97
N SER A 142 24.45 -23.20 10.42
CA SER A 142 24.60 -22.74 11.81
C SER A 142 23.92 -21.39 12.07
N GLY A 143 23.70 -20.58 11.03
CA GLY A 143 23.00 -19.30 11.13
C GLY A 143 21.50 -19.46 11.32
N ARG A 144 20.87 -18.54 12.06
CA ARG A 144 19.42 -18.57 12.36
C ARG A 144 18.53 -17.98 11.27
N GLU A 145 19.11 -17.39 10.24
CA GLU A 145 18.35 -16.69 9.19
C GLU A 145 18.47 -17.39 7.84
N PHE A 146 17.33 -17.59 7.20
CA PHE A 146 17.22 -18.15 5.85
C PHE A 146 16.57 -17.09 4.94
N PRO A 147 17.36 -16.19 4.34
CA PRO A 147 16.86 -15.18 3.40
C PRO A 147 16.69 -15.76 1.99
N GLY A 148 16.07 -14.99 1.10
CA GLY A 148 15.97 -15.33 -0.32
C GLY A 148 14.95 -16.41 -0.66
N LEU A 149 14.02 -16.70 0.25
CA LEU A 149 12.98 -17.68 0.04
C LEU A 149 11.94 -17.13 -0.94
N THR A 150 11.47 -17.98 -1.85
CA THR A 150 10.46 -17.57 -2.83
C THR A 150 9.10 -17.46 -2.15
N ALA A 151 8.36 -16.38 -2.43
CA ALA A 151 7.00 -16.23 -1.93
C ALA A 151 6.05 -17.28 -2.53
N GLY A 152 5.17 -17.82 -1.71
CA GLY A 152 4.26 -18.93 -2.03
C GLY A 152 4.78 -20.31 -1.61
N ASP A 153 6.06 -20.45 -1.30
CA ASP A 153 6.67 -21.72 -0.88
C ASP A 153 6.31 -22.07 0.57
N TYR A 154 6.26 -23.39 0.86
CA TYR A 154 6.01 -23.93 2.19
C TYR A 154 7.21 -24.72 2.69
N PHE A 155 7.60 -24.45 3.93
CA PHE A 155 8.77 -25.03 4.58
C PHE A 155 8.41 -25.68 5.91
N THR A 156 9.01 -26.82 6.22
CA THR A 156 9.07 -27.36 7.58
C THR A 156 10.36 -26.90 8.23
N ALA A 157 10.27 -26.24 9.39
CA ALA A 157 11.41 -25.72 10.12
C ALA A 157 11.88 -26.71 11.20
N HIS A 158 13.18 -27.04 11.20
CA HIS A 158 13.78 -27.90 12.21
C HIS A 158 14.98 -27.24 12.91
N VAL A 159 15.17 -27.61 14.18
CA VAL A 159 16.36 -27.29 14.97
C VAL A 159 17.07 -28.59 15.32
N HIS A 160 18.35 -28.68 15.01
CA HIS A 160 19.23 -29.78 15.40
C HIS A 160 20.10 -29.30 16.54
N TYR A 161 20.04 -29.98 17.69
CA TYR A 161 20.83 -29.64 18.87
C TYR A 161 21.66 -30.83 19.31
N THR A 162 22.94 -30.59 19.55
CA THR A 162 23.93 -31.64 19.81
C THR A 162 24.54 -31.49 21.20
N TYR A 163 24.64 -32.61 21.91
CA TYR A 163 25.32 -32.73 23.19
C TYR A 163 26.25 -33.94 23.17
N ALA A 164 27.52 -33.76 23.53
CA ALA A 164 28.50 -34.86 23.62
C ALA A 164 28.54 -35.79 22.38
N GLY A 165 28.33 -35.23 21.17
CA GLY A 165 28.36 -35.96 19.90
C GLY A 165 27.03 -36.65 19.52
N GLU A 166 25.98 -36.54 20.32
CA GLU A 166 24.63 -36.99 19.98
C GLU A 166 23.76 -35.81 19.56
N THR A 167 23.03 -35.95 18.44
CA THR A 167 22.19 -34.90 17.86
C THR A 167 20.72 -35.29 17.93
N CYS A 168 19.88 -34.35 18.30
CA CYS A 168 18.43 -34.45 18.29
C CYS A 168 17.82 -33.38 17.40
N THR A 169 16.67 -33.69 16.80
CA THR A 169 15.96 -32.78 15.89
C THR A 169 14.59 -32.44 16.46
N ILE A 170 14.27 -31.15 16.51
CA ILE A 170 12.96 -30.61 16.86
C ILE A 170 12.30 -30.13 15.57
N THR A 171 11.11 -30.62 15.26
CA THR A 171 10.23 -30.00 14.25
C THR A 171 9.45 -28.89 14.93
N ILE A 172 9.64 -27.65 14.49
CA ILE A 172 9.01 -26.49 15.12
C ILE A 172 7.57 -26.33 14.62
N ARG A 173 7.42 -26.12 13.30
CA ARG A 173 6.14 -26.07 12.57
C ARG A 173 6.39 -25.97 11.07
N ASP A 174 5.31 -26.11 10.31
CA ASP A 174 5.25 -25.68 8.91
C ASP A 174 5.03 -24.17 8.82
N ILE A 175 5.65 -23.54 7.81
CA ILE A 175 5.60 -22.10 7.55
C ILE A 175 5.33 -21.91 6.06
N GLN A 176 4.27 -21.17 5.74
CA GLN A 176 4.08 -20.62 4.41
C GLN A 176 4.76 -19.24 4.35
N VAL A 177 5.54 -18.99 3.30
CA VAL A 177 5.94 -17.63 2.93
C VAL A 177 4.81 -17.08 2.06
N PRO A 178 3.97 -16.14 2.52
CA PRO A 178 2.80 -15.73 1.73
C PRO A 178 3.23 -15.04 0.43
N ASN A 179 2.52 -15.31 -0.67
CA ASN A 179 2.65 -14.53 -1.90
C ASN A 179 1.51 -13.51 -1.96
N ILE A 180 1.85 -12.25 -1.70
CA ILE A 180 0.91 -11.13 -1.73
C ILE A 180 1.14 -10.19 -2.91
N THR A 181 2.04 -10.52 -3.84
CA THR A 181 2.44 -9.62 -4.94
C THR A 181 1.25 -9.12 -5.79
N ALA A 182 0.23 -9.95 -6.00
CA ALA A 182 -0.98 -9.56 -6.73
C ALA A 182 -1.87 -8.57 -5.98
N ASP A 183 -1.88 -8.65 -4.65
CA ASP A 183 -2.71 -7.82 -3.76
C ASP A 183 -1.95 -6.61 -3.21
N ASN A 184 -0.62 -6.61 -3.30
CA ASN A 184 0.25 -5.59 -2.71
C ASN A 184 0.48 -4.38 -3.63
N ASN A 185 -0.59 -3.93 -4.28
CA ASN A 185 -0.52 -2.76 -5.16
C ASN A 185 -0.50 -1.47 -4.33
N LEU A 186 0.70 -1.03 -3.94
CA LEU A 186 0.90 0.26 -3.28
C LEU A 186 0.63 1.40 -4.27
N ILE A 187 -0.47 2.10 -4.07
CA ILE A 187 -0.82 3.31 -4.82
C ILE A 187 -0.64 4.53 -3.94
N ALA A 188 -0.28 5.64 -4.56
CA ALA A 188 -0.24 6.95 -3.93
C ALA A 188 -0.27 8.04 -4.99
N SER A 189 -0.75 9.20 -4.57
CA SER A 189 -0.65 10.47 -5.26
C SER A 189 0.05 11.48 -4.36
N ALA A 190 0.41 12.63 -4.92
CA ALA A 190 0.99 13.73 -4.15
C ALA A 190 0.69 15.07 -4.81
N GLY A 191 0.88 16.14 -4.04
CA GLY A 191 0.80 17.50 -4.55
C GLY A 191 1.09 18.52 -3.47
N VAL A 192 0.66 19.77 -3.71
CA VAL A 192 0.85 20.87 -2.75
C VAL A 192 -0.45 21.08 -1.97
N SER A 193 -0.38 21.03 -0.63
CA SER A 193 -1.52 21.32 0.25
C SER A 193 -1.61 22.80 0.59
N LYS A 194 -0.46 23.49 0.72
CA LYS A 194 -0.36 24.92 1.04
C LYS A 194 0.78 25.58 0.25
N LEU A 195 0.52 26.74 -0.34
CA LEU A 195 1.51 27.52 -1.08
C LEU A 195 2.46 28.28 -0.14
N ILE A 196 3.54 28.84 -0.72
CA ILE A 196 4.44 29.76 -0.02
C ILE A 196 3.65 30.98 0.48
N GLY A 197 3.92 31.38 1.72
CA GLY A 197 3.20 32.44 2.43
C GLY A 197 2.15 31.96 3.43
N CYS A 198 1.92 30.65 3.50
CA CYS A 198 1.01 30.04 4.48
C CYS A 198 1.64 29.72 5.84
N PHE A 199 2.93 29.98 6.00
CA PHE A 199 3.67 29.69 7.21
C PHE A 199 4.46 30.92 7.65
N ASP A 200 4.80 30.96 8.94
CA ASP A 200 5.58 32.03 9.55
C ASP A 200 7.00 31.56 9.93
N GLY A 201 7.84 32.50 10.37
CA GLY A 201 9.18 32.19 10.89
C GLY A 201 10.10 31.57 9.85
N THR A 202 10.79 30.48 10.21
CA THR A 202 11.78 29.81 9.35
C THR A 202 11.20 29.07 8.15
N ASP A 203 9.87 28.99 8.05
CA ASP A 203 9.16 28.34 6.94
C ASP A 203 8.39 29.33 6.06
N ALA A 204 8.56 30.65 6.26
CA ALA A 204 7.82 31.69 5.54
C ALA A 204 8.04 31.70 4.02
N ASP A 205 9.13 31.08 3.55
CA ASP A 205 9.49 30.92 2.13
C ASP A 205 9.17 29.51 1.58
N LYS A 206 8.46 28.67 2.34
CA LYS A 206 8.19 27.27 1.98
C LYS A 206 6.71 27.00 1.69
N GLY A 207 6.48 26.08 0.74
CA GLY A 207 5.19 25.43 0.53
C GLY A 207 5.17 24.06 1.20
N GLU A 208 3.99 23.48 1.38
CA GLU A 208 3.81 22.14 1.97
C GLU A 208 3.45 21.13 0.88
N ILE A 209 4.33 20.14 0.72
CA ILE A 209 4.08 18.96 -0.10
C ILE A 209 3.39 17.92 0.77
N ARG A 210 2.45 17.19 0.17
CA ARG A 210 1.66 16.17 0.83
C ARG A 210 1.49 14.95 -0.06
N PHE A 211 1.69 13.77 0.50
CA PHE A 211 1.19 12.52 -0.06
C PHE A 211 -0.30 12.37 0.25
N SER A 212 -1.04 11.90 -0.74
CA SER A 212 -2.48 11.66 -0.68
C SER A 212 -2.83 10.32 -1.30
N ASN A 213 -3.95 9.75 -0.88
CA ASN A 213 -4.48 8.50 -1.37
C ASN A 213 -3.51 7.31 -1.29
N VAL A 214 -2.76 7.19 -0.19
CA VAL A 214 -1.81 6.10 0.04
C VAL A 214 -2.58 4.85 0.47
N GLN A 215 -2.62 3.82 -0.38
CA GLN A 215 -3.39 2.58 -0.15
C GLN A 215 -2.65 1.36 -0.70
N GLY A 216 -3.06 0.16 -0.26
CA GLY A 216 -2.37 -1.09 -0.58
C GLY A 216 -1.04 -1.20 0.17
N GLY A 217 -0.17 -2.14 -0.19
CA GLY A 217 1.06 -2.32 0.58
C GLY A 217 0.83 -2.95 1.97
N VAL A 218 1.93 -3.18 2.68
CA VAL A 218 1.96 -3.61 4.09
C VAL A 218 2.39 -2.43 4.99
N PRO A 219 1.50 -1.84 5.82
CA PRO A 219 1.88 -0.77 6.75
C PRO A 219 2.93 -1.21 7.78
N PRO A 220 3.69 -0.28 8.40
CA PRO A 220 3.66 1.18 8.19
C PRO A 220 4.32 1.62 6.87
N TYR A 221 3.98 2.84 6.43
CA TYR A 221 4.61 3.46 5.25
C TYR A 221 5.71 4.43 5.64
N GLU A 222 6.70 4.55 4.76
CA GLU A 222 7.72 5.59 4.80
C GLU A 222 7.67 6.44 3.52
N PHE A 223 7.97 7.71 3.66
CA PHE A 223 7.85 8.73 2.62
C PHE A 223 9.21 9.36 2.33
N SER A 224 9.48 9.62 1.05
CA SER A 224 10.66 10.31 0.57
C SER A 224 10.25 11.53 -0.26
N PHE A 225 10.93 12.65 0.01
CA PHE A 225 10.77 13.92 -0.70
C PHE A 225 12.01 14.27 -1.54
N ASP A 226 12.88 13.29 -1.77
CA ASP A 226 14.16 13.42 -2.47
C ASP A 226 14.47 12.21 -3.37
N GLY A 227 13.43 11.53 -3.87
CA GLY A 227 13.56 10.42 -4.82
C GLY A 227 14.05 9.11 -4.24
N GLY A 228 13.95 8.91 -2.93
CA GLY A 228 14.31 7.69 -2.21
C GLY A 228 15.67 7.74 -1.51
N ALA A 229 16.33 8.90 -1.47
CA ALA A 229 17.62 9.06 -0.78
C ALA A 229 17.45 9.09 0.75
N THR A 230 16.39 9.75 1.24
CA THR A 230 16.00 9.75 2.66
C THR A 230 14.53 9.37 2.82
N TRP A 231 14.22 8.74 3.96
CA TRP A 231 12.90 8.23 4.31
C TRP A 231 12.45 8.75 5.67
N THR A 232 11.17 9.08 5.81
CA THR A 232 10.54 9.57 7.03
C THR A 232 9.15 8.96 7.20
N SER A 233 8.65 8.88 8.44
CA SER A 233 7.26 8.48 8.71
C SER A 233 6.24 9.61 8.47
N THR A 234 6.70 10.83 8.18
CA THR A 234 5.82 11.99 7.94
C THR A 234 5.40 12.11 6.48
N ARG A 235 4.10 12.02 6.21
CA ARG A 235 3.52 12.17 4.85
C ARG A 235 3.46 13.60 4.31
N VAL A 236 3.91 14.59 5.08
CA VAL A 236 3.96 16.00 4.70
C VAL A 236 5.36 16.56 4.94
N MET A 237 5.79 17.49 4.09
CA MET A 237 7.06 18.20 4.28
C MET A 237 7.00 19.60 3.69
N ARG A 238 7.60 20.56 4.40
CA ARG A 238 7.75 21.93 3.92
C ARG A 238 9.06 22.09 3.16
N LYS A 239 8.99 22.63 1.95
CA LYS A 239 10.14 22.85 1.07
C LYS A 239 10.02 24.20 0.36
N SER A 240 11.16 24.79 0.00
CA SER A 240 11.20 26.01 -0.81
C SER A 240 10.66 25.74 -2.23
N ALA A 241 10.52 26.78 -3.05
CA ALA A 241 10.10 26.61 -4.45
C ALA A 241 11.04 25.67 -5.22
N GLY A 242 10.48 24.79 -6.06
CA GLY A 242 11.25 23.81 -6.83
C GLY A 242 10.44 22.58 -7.24
N SER A 243 11.06 21.71 -8.04
CA SER A 243 10.49 20.41 -8.43
C SER A 243 11.08 19.29 -7.57
N TYR A 244 10.21 18.40 -7.11
CA TYR A 244 10.55 17.30 -6.21
C TYR A 244 10.05 15.99 -6.80
N ASN A 245 10.92 14.98 -6.80
CA ASN A 245 10.55 13.60 -7.09
C ASN A 245 10.26 12.89 -5.77
N LEU A 246 9.04 12.41 -5.60
CA LEU A 246 8.55 11.78 -4.38
C LEU A 246 8.47 10.27 -4.55
N ALA A 247 8.64 9.57 -3.44
CA ALA A 247 8.41 8.13 -3.34
C ALA A 247 7.77 7.77 -2.00
N VAL A 248 6.95 6.74 -1.99
CA VAL A 248 6.44 6.11 -0.77
C VAL A 248 6.75 4.63 -0.84
N ARG A 249 7.13 4.02 0.29
CA ARG A 249 7.31 2.57 0.42
C ARG A 249 6.58 2.01 1.61
N ASP A 250 6.27 0.74 1.56
CA ASP A 250 5.65 -0.02 2.64
C ASP A 250 6.71 -0.75 3.49
N ALA A 251 6.28 -1.49 4.52
CA ALA A 251 7.14 -2.20 5.45
C ALA A 251 7.88 -3.40 4.85
N ILE A 252 7.51 -3.81 3.63
CA ILE A 252 8.16 -4.90 2.88
C ILE A 252 8.81 -4.41 1.59
N GLU A 253 9.08 -3.09 1.53
CA GLU A 253 9.83 -2.40 0.50
C GLU A 253 9.17 -2.34 -0.90
N CYS A 254 7.86 -2.61 -1.02
CA CYS A 254 7.13 -2.16 -2.22
C CYS A 254 7.14 -0.64 -2.25
N ALA A 255 7.45 -0.06 -3.40
CA ALA A 255 7.53 1.40 -3.54
C ALA A 255 6.70 1.93 -4.71
N ARG A 256 5.97 3.03 -4.47
CA ARG A 256 5.45 3.91 -5.51
C ARG A 256 6.41 5.07 -5.69
N THR A 257 7.09 5.11 -6.82
CA THR A 257 8.13 6.12 -7.16
C THR A 257 7.69 7.03 -8.31
N GLY A 258 8.45 8.10 -8.56
CA GLY A 258 8.24 8.96 -9.73
C GLY A 258 7.11 9.97 -9.58
N LEU A 259 6.64 10.23 -8.36
CA LEU A 259 5.60 11.21 -8.10
C LEU A 259 6.21 12.62 -8.22
N GLN A 260 5.94 13.33 -9.30
CA GLN A 260 6.49 14.67 -9.53
C GLN A 260 5.59 15.74 -8.90
N VAL A 261 6.17 16.58 -8.04
CA VAL A 261 5.48 17.72 -7.42
C VAL A 261 6.31 18.98 -7.60
N THR A 262 5.71 20.05 -8.09
CA THR A 262 6.36 21.36 -8.21
C THR A 262 5.77 22.33 -7.22
N ILE A 263 6.57 22.86 -6.30
CA ILE A 263 6.18 24.03 -5.51
C ILE A 263 6.45 25.28 -6.37
N PRO A 264 5.42 26.08 -6.69
CA PRO A 264 5.62 27.31 -7.45
C PRO A 264 6.47 28.32 -6.66
N ALA A 265 7.07 29.27 -7.38
CA ALA A 265 7.66 30.43 -6.76
C ALA A 265 6.61 31.24 -5.97
N LYS A 266 7.05 31.93 -4.92
CA LYS A 266 6.22 32.87 -4.18
C LYS A 266 5.62 33.90 -5.15
N VAL A 267 4.34 34.22 -4.98
CA VAL A 267 3.68 35.27 -5.76
C VAL A 267 4.41 36.61 -5.59
N THR A 268 4.65 37.29 -6.70
CA THR A 268 5.29 38.61 -6.72
C THR A 268 4.29 39.66 -6.25
N GLN A 269 4.72 40.60 -5.40
CA GLN A 269 3.87 41.74 -5.05
C GLN A 269 3.43 42.49 -6.32
N PRO A 270 2.12 42.70 -6.55
CA PRO A 270 1.65 43.50 -7.66
C PRO A 270 2.06 44.97 -7.54
N THR A 271 2.15 45.65 -8.68
CA THR A 271 2.17 47.11 -8.69
C THR A 271 0.74 47.60 -8.55
N PHE A 272 0.50 48.44 -7.55
CA PHE A 272 -0.81 49.01 -7.27
C PHE A 272 -0.83 50.47 -7.68
N THR A 273 -1.70 50.81 -8.64
CA THR A 273 -1.81 52.16 -9.20
C THR A 273 -3.24 52.66 -9.06
N PRO A 274 -3.49 53.70 -8.24
CA PRO A 274 -4.83 54.22 -8.08
C PRO A 274 -5.21 55.20 -9.20
N THR A 275 -6.51 55.30 -9.47
CA THR A 275 -7.11 56.39 -10.23
C THR A 275 -8.03 57.18 -9.29
N ILE A 276 -7.93 58.51 -9.32
CA ILE A 276 -8.77 59.41 -8.51
C ILE A 276 -9.53 60.35 -9.44
N THR A 277 -10.85 60.37 -9.31
CA THR A 277 -11.75 61.34 -9.96
C THR A 277 -12.48 62.14 -8.88
N TYR A 278 -12.99 63.32 -9.24
CA TYR A 278 -13.67 64.22 -8.29
C TYR A 278 -15.10 64.49 -8.76
N ASN A 279 -16.05 64.52 -7.81
CA ASN A 279 -17.41 64.96 -8.09
C ASN A 279 -17.53 66.50 -7.97
N CYS A 280 -18.71 67.06 -8.25
CA CYS A 280 -18.92 68.50 -8.19
C CYS A 280 -18.71 69.10 -6.79
N GLU A 281 -18.84 68.31 -5.73
CA GLU A 281 -18.59 68.72 -4.35
C GLU A 281 -17.11 68.58 -3.94
N GLY A 282 -16.20 68.28 -4.89
CA GLY A 282 -14.78 68.10 -4.61
C GLY A 282 -14.44 66.82 -3.83
N LYS A 283 -15.40 65.92 -3.65
CA LYS A 283 -15.16 64.60 -3.04
C LYS A 283 -14.57 63.65 -4.07
N GLY A 284 -13.56 62.89 -3.66
CA GLY A 284 -12.84 61.93 -4.47
C GLY A 284 -13.53 60.58 -4.59
N THR A 285 -13.41 59.96 -5.76
CA THR A 285 -13.62 58.53 -5.97
C THR A 285 -12.29 57.90 -6.30
N TYR A 286 -11.87 56.96 -5.45
CA TYR A 286 -10.64 56.21 -5.58
C TYR A 286 -10.94 54.82 -6.16
N VAL A 287 -10.20 54.43 -7.18
CA VAL A 287 -10.24 53.09 -7.79
C VAL A 287 -8.85 52.48 -7.77
N GLN A 288 -8.69 51.32 -7.13
CA GLN A 288 -7.39 50.63 -7.08
C GLN A 288 -7.24 49.68 -8.28
N ASN A 289 -6.23 49.93 -9.12
CA ASN A 289 -5.83 49.02 -10.20
C ASN A 289 -4.60 48.19 -9.82
N SER A 290 -4.48 46.98 -10.35
CA SER A 290 -3.34 46.10 -10.09
C SER A 290 -2.71 45.59 -11.37
N SER A 291 -1.39 45.53 -11.43
CA SER A 291 -0.64 45.03 -12.60
C SER A 291 -0.83 43.53 -12.89
N LYS A 292 -1.44 42.77 -11.97
CA LYS A 292 -1.69 41.32 -12.14
C LYS A 292 -3.13 40.99 -12.54
N GLY A 293 -4.06 41.94 -12.50
CA GLY A 293 -5.44 41.73 -12.94
C GLY A 293 -6.07 40.45 -12.36
N SER A 294 -6.81 39.69 -13.16
CA SER A 294 -7.47 38.44 -12.74
C SER A 294 -6.55 37.27 -12.42
N ALA A 295 -5.24 37.40 -12.62
CA ALA A 295 -4.31 36.34 -12.21
C ALA A 295 -4.32 36.17 -10.68
N TYR A 296 -4.61 37.23 -9.92
CA TYR A 296 -4.65 37.23 -8.46
C TYR A 296 -6.07 37.58 -7.98
N THR A 297 -6.42 37.11 -6.79
CA THR A 297 -7.63 37.54 -6.06
C THR A 297 -7.29 38.68 -5.11
N TYR A 298 -8.21 39.63 -4.90
CA TYR A 298 -7.98 40.79 -4.04
C TYR A 298 -9.12 41.06 -3.07
N THR A 299 -8.76 41.60 -1.90
CA THR A 299 -9.69 42.35 -1.04
C THR A 299 -9.04 43.66 -0.60
N TYR A 300 -9.87 44.68 -0.35
CA TYR A 300 -9.45 46.05 -0.11
C TYR A 300 -10.00 46.56 1.22
N GLN A 301 -9.19 47.26 1.98
CA GLN A 301 -9.53 47.77 3.30
C GLN A 301 -9.08 49.23 3.43
N LEU A 302 -10.04 50.15 3.57
CA LEU A 302 -9.77 51.58 3.74
C LEU A 302 -9.75 51.95 5.23
N ASN A 303 -8.70 52.65 5.66
CA ASN A 303 -8.48 53.14 7.02
C ASN A 303 -8.69 52.08 8.12
N GLY A 304 -8.31 50.83 7.85
CA GLY A 304 -8.50 49.72 8.79
C GLY A 304 -9.96 49.26 8.98
N GLY A 305 -10.87 49.65 8.08
CA GLY A 305 -12.27 49.22 8.09
C GLY A 305 -12.49 47.73 7.78
N THR A 306 -13.69 47.32 7.38
CA THR A 306 -13.94 45.92 6.98
C THR A 306 -13.38 45.67 5.57
N PRO A 307 -12.63 44.57 5.32
CA PRO A 307 -12.22 44.19 3.98
C PRO A 307 -13.40 43.95 3.05
N GLN A 308 -13.30 44.40 1.79
CA GLN A 308 -14.33 44.22 0.77
C GLN A 308 -13.72 43.83 -0.59
N ASN A 309 -14.53 43.21 -1.46
CA ASN A 309 -14.10 42.81 -2.81
C ASN A 309 -14.09 43.98 -3.80
N SER A 310 -14.88 45.04 -3.54
CA SER A 310 -14.90 46.23 -4.38
C SER A 310 -13.58 46.99 -4.27
N ASN A 311 -12.95 47.27 -5.42
CA ASN A 311 -11.74 48.08 -5.52
C ASN A 311 -12.02 49.60 -5.54
N THR A 312 -13.30 50.00 -5.42
CA THR A 312 -13.76 51.37 -5.58
C THR A 312 -14.29 51.93 -4.26
N PHE A 313 -13.81 53.12 -3.89
CA PHE A 313 -14.21 53.88 -2.71
C PHE A 313 -14.65 55.28 -3.14
N SER A 314 -15.95 55.56 -3.03
CA SER A 314 -16.56 56.81 -3.53
C SER A 314 -16.84 57.80 -2.41
N ASN A 315 -17.07 59.06 -2.78
CA ASN A 315 -17.47 60.15 -1.87
C ASN A 315 -16.49 60.40 -0.71
N LEU A 316 -15.20 60.23 -0.95
CA LEU A 316 -14.15 60.51 0.03
C LEU A 316 -13.93 62.02 0.13
N ALA A 317 -14.02 62.59 1.33
CA ALA A 317 -13.70 64.00 1.57
C ALA A 317 -12.19 64.28 1.37
N PRO A 318 -11.78 65.53 1.16
CA PRO A 318 -10.35 65.88 1.14
C PRO A 318 -9.63 65.41 2.41
N GLY A 319 -8.50 64.73 2.23
CA GLY A 319 -7.75 64.11 3.33
C GLY A 319 -6.80 63.02 2.88
N THR A 320 -6.00 62.52 3.83
CA THR A 320 -5.10 61.38 3.62
C THR A 320 -5.78 60.10 4.10
N TYR A 321 -5.74 59.08 3.26
CA TYR A 321 -6.34 57.77 3.51
C TYR A 321 -5.27 56.68 3.46
N THR A 322 -5.43 55.65 4.27
CA THR A 322 -4.62 54.43 4.23
C THR A 322 -5.42 53.33 3.56
N ILE A 323 -4.83 52.67 2.56
CA ILE A 323 -5.41 51.51 1.90
C ILE A 323 -4.53 50.30 2.17
N THR A 324 -5.14 49.22 2.66
CA THR A 324 -4.53 47.88 2.69
C THR A 324 -5.16 47.02 1.62
N ILE A 325 -4.32 46.40 0.81
CA ILE A 325 -4.71 45.53 -0.30
C ILE A 325 -4.20 44.14 0.02
N HIS A 326 -5.13 43.22 0.19
CA HIS A 326 -4.85 41.81 0.35
C HIS A 326 -4.87 41.15 -1.02
N TYR A 327 -3.89 40.29 -1.31
CA TYR A 327 -3.81 39.58 -2.58
C TYR A 327 -3.31 38.15 -2.43
N ALA A 328 -3.77 37.24 -3.29
CA ALA A 328 -3.35 35.84 -3.35
C ALA A 328 -3.38 35.33 -4.81
N ASP A 329 -2.75 34.21 -5.08
CA ASP A 329 -2.85 33.53 -6.38
C ASP A 329 -4.29 33.10 -6.65
N ALA A 330 -4.86 33.43 -7.82
CA ALA A 330 -6.22 33.03 -8.18
C ALA A 330 -6.32 31.59 -8.68
N ASN A 331 -5.21 31.02 -9.17
CA ASN A 331 -5.17 29.69 -9.78
C ASN A 331 -3.96 28.92 -9.21
N PRO A 332 -4.04 28.45 -7.96
CA PRO A 332 -2.91 27.84 -7.28
C PRO A 332 -2.38 26.63 -8.09
N PRO A 333 -1.10 26.62 -8.47
CA PRO A 333 -0.55 25.53 -9.30
C PRO A 333 -0.17 24.32 -8.44
N SER A 334 -0.05 23.15 -9.07
CA SER A 334 0.30 21.85 -8.45
C SER A 334 -0.69 21.36 -7.39
N LYS A 335 -1.85 20.96 -7.89
CA LYS A 335 -2.99 20.38 -7.17
C LYS A 335 -2.61 19.24 -6.22
N ASN A 336 -3.25 19.16 -5.06
CA ASN A 336 -3.18 17.97 -4.20
C ASN A 336 -4.02 16.85 -4.84
N VAL A 337 -3.38 15.99 -5.62
CA VAL A 337 -4.05 14.92 -6.37
C VAL A 337 -4.50 13.81 -5.42
N LEU A 338 -5.77 13.41 -5.53
CA LEU A 338 -6.29 12.20 -4.87
C LEU A 338 -6.07 11.00 -5.80
N PHE A 339 -6.50 11.09 -7.06
CA PHE A 339 -6.07 10.17 -8.12
C PHE A 339 -6.28 10.77 -9.50
N LEU A 340 -5.58 10.19 -10.47
CA LEU A 340 -5.84 10.30 -11.90
C LEU A 340 -6.04 8.88 -12.44
N GLU A 341 -7.13 8.66 -13.16
CA GLU A 341 -7.35 7.47 -13.98
C GLU A 341 -7.40 7.92 -15.44
N ASP A 342 -6.26 7.79 -16.12
CA ASP A 342 -6.08 8.00 -17.56
C ASP A 342 -5.99 6.65 -18.30
N PHE A 343 -6.32 5.55 -17.61
CA PHE A 343 -6.29 4.16 -18.10
C PHE A 343 -4.96 3.68 -18.68
N GLY A 344 -3.89 4.48 -18.53
CA GLY A 344 -2.54 4.21 -19.00
C GLY A 344 -2.38 4.26 -20.52
N VAL A 345 -1.31 3.63 -20.99
CA VAL A 345 -0.95 3.56 -22.41
C VAL A 345 -0.77 2.12 -22.85
N GLY A 346 -1.10 1.82 -24.10
CA GLY A 346 -0.86 0.52 -24.73
C GLY A 346 -1.99 0.06 -25.66
N THR A 347 -1.65 -0.79 -26.62
CA THR A 347 -2.57 -1.26 -27.68
C THR A 347 -3.43 -2.46 -27.27
N GLU A 348 -2.97 -3.22 -26.28
CA GLU A 348 -3.67 -4.41 -25.79
C GLU A 348 -4.87 -4.04 -24.93
N ALA A 349 -5.96 -4.82 -25.04
CA ALA A 349 -7.11 -4.70 -24.16
C ALA A 349 -6.70 -4.91 -22.69
N ALA A 350 -7.20 -4.05 -21.82
CA ALA A 350 -6.95 -4.10 -20.39
C ALA A 350 -8.27 -4.12 -19.61
N LYS A 351 -8.21 -4.69 -18.41
CA LYS A 351 -9.28 -4.60 -17.42
C LYS A 351 -9.02 -3.40 -16.51
N THR A 352 -10.08 -2.79 -16.01
CA THR A 352 -10.03 -1.91 -14.84
C THR A 352 -10.77 -2.57 -13.68
N PRO A 353 -10.24 -2.53 -12.44
CA PRO A 353 -10.93 -3.07 -11.27
C PRO A 353 -12.04 -2.14 -10.75
N TYR A 354 -12.13 -0.93 -11.29
CA TYR A 354 -13.01 0.13 -10.79
C TYR A 354 -14.36 0.21 -11.51
N ILE A 355 -14.50 -0.46 -12.66
CA ILE A 355 -15.81 -0.66 -13.30
C ILE A 355 -16.65 -1.60 -12.43
N ASN A 356 -17.97 -1.42 -12.44
CA ASN A 356 -18.88 -2.31 -11.74
C ASN A 356 -18.73 -3.76 -12.20
N LYS A 357 -18.59 -4.67 -11.22
CA LYS A 357 -18.27 -6.08 -11.44
C LYS A 357 -19.32 -6.86 -12.22
N VAL A 358 -20.51 -6.32 -12.45
CA VAL A 358 -21.52 -6.94 -13.31
C VAL A 358 -21.14 -6.87 -14.80
N TYR A 359 -20.33 -5.88 -15.20
CA TYR A 359 -19.88 -5.75 -16.58
C TYR A 359 -18.88 -6.86 -16.95
N TYR A 360 -19.09 -7.43 -18.13
CA TYR A 360 -18.22 -8.45 -18.71
C TYR A 360 -17.08 -7.78 -19.48
N PHE A 361 -15.86 -8.26 -19.27
CA PHE A 361 -14.71 -7.77 -20.02
C PHE A 361 -14.71 -8.40 -21.42
N GLU A 362 -14.76 -7.56 -22.45
CA GLU A 362 -14.67 -7.96 -23.85
C GLU A 362 -13.23 -7.70 -24.36
N PRO A 363 -12.36 -8.73 -24.46
CA PRO A 363 -10.98 -8.57 -24.87
C PRO A 363 -10.81 -8.22 -26.35
N GLN A 364 -11.83 -8.42 -27.20
CA GLN A 364 -11.81 -8.28 -28.65
C GLN A 364 -10.66 -9.05 -29.33
N ASN A 365 -10.61 -10.35 -29.09
CA ASN A 365 -9.52 -11.22 -29.54
C ASN A 365 -9.97 -12.62 -30.00
N GLY A 366 -11.24 -12.77 -30.35
CA GLY A 366 -11.88 -14.02 -30.73
C GLY A 366 -12.34 -14.89 -29.55
N SER A 367 -12.39 -14.35 -28.33
CA SER A 367 -12.81 -15.12 -27.15
C SER A 367 -14.26 -15.57 -27.28
N SER A 368 -14.51 -16.87 -27.10
CA SER A 368 -15.87 -17.45 -27.13
C SER A 368 -16.61 -17.37 -25.79
N ILE A 369 -15.92 -17.00 -24.72
CA ILE A 369 -16.47 -16.88 -23.35
C ILE A 369 -15.96 -15.59 -22.73
N LEU A 370 -16.86 -14.80 -22.15
CA LEU A 370 -16.54 -13.60 -21.38
C LEU A 370 -16.67 -13.85 -19.88
N TYR A 371 -15.93 -13.06 -19.10
CA TYR A 371 -15.98 -13.10 -17.64
C TYR A 371 -16.18 -11.70 -17.07
N ASN A 372 -17.00 -11.59 -16.04
CA ASN A 372 -17.17 -10.35 -15.29
C ASN A 372 -16.30 -10.31 -14.03
N GLY A 373 -16.34 -9.19 -13.31
CA GLY A 373 -15.54 -8.98 -12.09
C GLY A 373 -15.95 -9.87 -10.90
N ASN A 374 -17.09 -10.55 -10.98
CA ASN A 374 -17.55 -11.55 -10.00
C ASN A 374 -17.12 -12.99 -10.37
N GLY A 375 -16.38 -13.17 -11.46
CA GLY A 375 -15.95 -14.49 -11.96
C GLY A 375 -17.05 -15.27 -12.67
N GLN A 376 -18.21 -14.66 -12.94
CA GLN A 376 -19.29 -15.30 -13.70
C GLN A 376 -18.90 -15.32 -15.19
N SER A 377 -19.18 -16.43 -15.87
CA SER A 377 -18.94 -16.56 -17.31
C SER A 377 -20.22 -16.48 -18.12
N ARG A 378 -20.11 -16.05 -19.39
CA ARG A 378 -21.20 -16.13 -20.37
C ARG A 378 -20.64 -16.40 -21.78
N PRO A 379 -21.42 -17.04 -22.68
CA PRO A 379 -21.03 -17.16 -24.08
C PRO A 379 -20.84 -15.78 -24.73
N ASN A 380 -19.80 -15.63 -25.55
CA ASN A 380 -19.63 -14.44 -26.37
C ASN A 380 -20.43 -14.60 -27.68
N SER A 381 -21.74 -14.38 -27.61
CA SER A 381 -22.64 -14.54 -28.76
C SER A 381 -22.45 -13.49 -29.86
N TRP A 382 -21.73 -12.40 -29.57
CA TRP A 382 -21.56 -11.26 -30.49
C TRP A 382 -20.13 -11.13 -31.03
N GLY A 383 -19.25 -12.07 -30.68
CA GLY A 383 -17.85 -12.06 -31.06
C GLY A 383 -17.14 -10.82 -30.50
N ASP A 384 -16.22 -10.26 -31.26
CA ASP A 384 -15.36 -9.16 -30.76
C ASP A 384 -16.07 -7.79 -30.61
N ASN A 385 -17.37 -7.71 -30.91
CA ASN A 385 -18.13 -6.47 -30.75
C ASN A 385 -18.59 -6.32 -29.31
N ILE A 386 -18.19 -5.21 -28.68
CA ILE A 386 -18.71 -4.83 -27.37
C ILE A 386 -20.23 -4.68 -27.44
N ASN A 387 -20.92 -5.36 -26.53
CA ASN A 387 -22.37 -5.38 -26.40
C ASN A 387 -22.85 -4.94 -25.01
N ASP A 388 -24.16 -4.86 -24.81
CA ASP A 388 -24.78 -4.43 -23.58
C ASP A 388 -24.22 -5.16 -22.35
N GLY A 389 -23.77 -4.38 -21.37
CA GLY A 389 -23.14 -4.94 -20.17
C GLY A 389 -21.69 -5.37 -20.38
N GLU A 390 -21.01 -4.86 -21.41
CA GLU A 390 -19.60 -5.12 -21.67
C GLU A 390 -18.74 -3.85 -21.64
N TYR A 391 -17.46 -4.04 -21.37
CA TYR A 391 -16.47 -2.97 -21.37
C TYR A 391 -15.12 -3.45 -21.88
N VAL A 392 -14.30 -2.51 -22.34
CA VAL A 392 -12.87 -2.71 -22.58
C VAL A 392 -12.12 -1.43 -22.24
N VAL A 393 -10.89 -1.55 -21.77
CA VAL A 393 -9.92 -0.45 -21.74
C VAL A 393 -8.92 -0.64 -22.87
N ARG A 394 -8.84 0.30 -23.82
CA ARG A 394 -8.01 0.15 -25.03
C ARG A 394 -7.71 1.50 -25.68
N ASP A 395 -6.66 1.58 -26.50
CA ASP A 395 -6.32 2.78 -27.29
C ASP A 395 -7.34 3.09 -28.40
N ILE A 396 -7.87 2.05 -29.05
CA ILE A 396 -8.85 2.16 -30.13
C ILE A 396 -9.66 0.87 -30.23
N MET A 397 -10.95 0.99 -30.56
CA MET A 397 -11.88 -0.13 -30.64
C MET A 397 -11.61 -1.04 -31.85
N ARG A 398 -11.58 -2.37 -31.65
CA ARG A 398 -11.26 -3.34 -32.72
C ARG A 398 -12.08 -4.63 -32.59
N PRO A 399 -13.15 -4.87 -33.36
CA PRO A 399 -13.80 -3.99 -34.34
C PRO A 399 -14.54 -2.84 -33.64
N ASN A 400 -14.73 -1.72 -34.35
CA ASN A 400 -15.51 -0.59 -33.87
C ASN A 400 -16.96 -0.67 -34.38
N PRO A 401 -17.95 -0.98 -33.51
CA PRO A 401 -19.35 -1.04 -33.92
C PRO A 401 -19.99 0.35 -34.13
N TRP A 402 -19.37 1.44 -33.67
CA TRP A 402 -19.93 2.80 -33.69
C TRP A 402 -19.44 3.68 -34.84
N GLY A 403 -18.49 3.19 -35.66
CA GLY A 403 -17.99 3.88 -36.85
C GLY A 403 -16.89 4.92 -36.59
N ASP A 404 -17.04 5.76 -35.57
CA ASP A 404 -16.03 6.73 -35.14
C ASP A 404 -15.31 6.24 -33.88
N ASN A 405 -13.98 6.37 -33.85
CA ASN A 405 -13.16 6.02 -32.70
C ASN A 405 -12.69 7.31 -32.02
N PRO A 406 -13.01 7.54 -30.74
CA PRO A 406 -12.50 8.70 -30.02
C PRO A 406 -10.97 8.64 -29.95
N VAL A 407 -10.33 9.79 -30.14
CA VAL A 407 -8.91 9.99 -29.83
C VAL A 407 -8.80 10.21 -28.32
N ASP A 408 -7.80 9.60 -27.67
CA ASP A 408 -7.45 9.85 -26.25
C ASP A 408 -7.57 11.33 -25.89
N HIS A 409 -8.21 11.63 -24.76
CA HIS A 409 -8.58 13.00 -24.41
C HIS A 409 -7.34 13.90 -24.24
N THR A 410 -6.29 13.38 -23.61
CA THR A 410 -4.97 14.05 -23.52
C THR A 410 -4.09 13.91 -24.76
N ARG A 411 -4.57 13.23 -25.80
CA ARG A 411 -3.87 12.95 -27.07
C ARG A 411 -2.56 12.21 -26.88
N ARG A 412 -2.47 11.36 -25.86
CA ARG A 412 -1.30 10.51 -25.67
C ARG A 412 -1.25 9.45 -26.77
N PRO A 413 -0.06 9.23 -27.38
CA PRO A 413 0.11 8.11 -28.30
C PRO A 413 -0.23 6.78 -27.61
N ASN A 414 -1.16 6.03 -28.19
CA ASN A 414 -1.71 4.79 -27.61
C ASN A 414 -2.28 4.99 -26.19
N GLY A 415 -2.74 6.20 -25.85
CA GLY A 415 -3.48 6.46 -24.62
C GLY A 415 -4.78 5.67 -24.63
N ARG A 416 -5.06 5.00 -23.50
CA ARG A 416 -6.19 4.08 -23.40
C ARG A 416 -7.42 4.83 -22.90
N ILE A 417 -8.57 4.40 -23.39
CA ILE A 417 -9.88 4.91 -23.02
C ILE A 417 -10.68 3.75 -22.45
N LEU A 418 -11.53 4.01 -21.45
CA LEU A 418 -12.54 3.06 -21.01
C LEU A 418 -13.77 3.18 -21.91
N PHE A 419 -14.05 2.14 -22.68
CA PHE A 419 -15.27 2.02 -23.47
C PHE A 419 -16.27 1.10 -22.79
N ILE A 420 -17.54 1.52 -22.77
CA ILE A 420 -18.62 0.83 -22.09
C ILE A 420 -19.85 0.87 -22.99
N ASN A 421 -20.36 -0.31 -23.35
CA ASN A 421 -21.75 -0.39 -23.77
C ASN A 421 -22.59 -0.61 -22.51
N VAL A 422 -23.22 0.46 -22.07
CA VAL A 422 -23.86 0.53 -20.75
C VAL A 422 -25.05 -0.43 -20.67
N GLY A 423 -25.89 -0.47 -21.70
CA GLY A 423 -27.15 -1.21 -21.72
C GLY A 423 -28.04 -0.90 -20.50
N ASN A 424 -28.74 -1.92 -20.00
CA ASN A 424 -29.55 -1.86 -18.78
C ASN A 424 -28.96 -2.65 -17.60
N SER A 425 -27.72 -3.13 -17.73
CA SER A 425 -27.09 -4.11 -16.81
C SER A 425 -26.98 -3.62 -15.37
N VAL A 426 -26.83 -2.32 -15.16
CA VAL A 426 -26.74 -1.71 -13.82
C VAL A 426 -28.03 -1.05 -13.34
N GLY A 427 -29.07 -1.04 -14.19
CA GLY A 427 -30.34 -0.37 -13.92
C GLY A 427 -30.24 1.17 -13.78
N ILE A 428 -31.37 1.79 -13.43
CA ILE A 428 -31.43 3.23 -13.16
C ILE A 428 -30.64 3.55 -11.89
N ALA A 429 -29.79 4.58 -11.96
CA ALA A 429 -28.88 4.99 -10.88
C ALA A 429 -27.83 3.92 -10.55
N GLY A 430 -27.53 3.04 -11.50
CA GLY A 430 -26.49 2.02 -11.38
C GLY A 430 -25.08 2.62 -11.33
N ILE A 431 -24.19 2.01 -10.57
CA ILE A 431 -22.76 2.39 -10.56
C ILE A 431 -22.12 1.91 -11.86
N LEU A 432 -21.49 2.81 -12.61
CA LEU A 432 -20.61 2.44 -13.73
C LEU A 432 -19.20 2.23 -13.22
N TYR A 433 -18.67 3.24 -12.55
CA TYR A 433 -17.29 3.28 -12.06
C TYR A 433 -17.29 3.77 -10.61
N GLN A 434 -16.47 3.16 -9.76
CA GLN A 434 -16.22 3.66 -8.42
C GLN A 434 -14.75 3.48 -8.00
N ARG A 435 -14.23 4.42 -7.21
CA ARG A 435 -12.88 4.33 -6.66
C ARG A 435 -12.81 4.91 -5.26
N LYS A 436 -12.28 4.12 -4.31
CA LYS A 436 -11.99 4.59 -2.95
C LYS A 436 -10.81 5.58 -2.97
N MET A 437 -10.96 6.63 -2.18
CA MET A 437 -9.95 7.66 -1.92
C MET A 437 -9.71 7.76 -0.41
N THR A 438 -8.44 7.91 -0.02
CA THR A 438 -8.04 8.24 1.36
C THR A 438 -7.16 9.49 1.40
N ASP A 439 -6.77 9.91 2.60
CA ASP A 439 -5.95 11.07 2.90
C ASP A 439 -6.50 12.43 2.42
N ILE A 440 -7.81 12.51 2.22
CA ILE A 440 -8.53 13.72 1.80
C ILE A 440 -8.37 14.80 2.88
N ILE A 441 -8.11 16.04 2.47
CA ILE A 441 -8.07 17.19 3.39
C ILE A 441 -9.52 17.52 3.80
N PRO A 442 -9.89 17.41 5.08
CA PRO A 442 -11.25 17.69 5.54
C PRO A 442 -11.68 19.13 5.22
N ASN A 443 -12.96 19.29 4.89
CA ASN A 443 -13.65 20.56 4.61
C ASN A 443 -13.07 21.37 3.45
N LYS A 444 -12.16 20.79 2.67
CA LYS A 444 -11.61 21.41 1.46
C LYS A 444 -12.28 20.80 0.24
N PRO A 445 -12.90 21.59 -0.65
CA PRO A 445 -13.61 21.03 -1.80
C PRO A 445 -12.73 20.14 -2.68
N ILE A 446 -13.32 19.06 -3.18
CA ILE A 446 -12.73 18.18 -4.20
C ILE A 446 -13.20 18.70 -5.56
N LYS A 447 -12.26 18.91 -6.48
CA LYS A 447 -12.55 19.07 -7.90
C LYS A 447 -12.62 17.68 -8.53
N PHE A 448 -13.80 17.30 -8.99
CA PHE A 448 -14.05 16.06 -9.72
C PHE A 448 -14.12 16.42 -11.21
N SER A 449 -13.03 16.12 -11.91
CA SER A 449 -12.93 16.27 -13.36
C SER A 449 -13.09 14.92 -14.06
N ILE A 450 -13.76 14.90 -15.20
CA ILE A 450 -13.91 13.71 -16.06
C ILE A 450 -14.16 14.13 -17.52
N ALA A 451 -13.59 13.40 -18.47
CA ALA A 451 -13.90 13.52 -19.89
C ALA A 451 -14.87 12.39 -20.30
N LEU A 452 -16.03 12.77 -20.84
CA LEU A 452 -17.07 11.86 -21.29
C LEU A 452 -17.26 11.96 -22.80
N PHE A 453 -17.40 10.83 -23.47
CA PHE A 453 -17.67 10.77 -24.91
C PHE A 453 -18.85 9.85 -25.16
N ASN A 454 -19.92 10.38 -25.75
CA ASN A 454 -21.03 9.55 -26.18
C ASN A 454 -20.66 8.86 -27.51
N LEU A 455 -20.63 7.53 -27.53
CA LEU A 455 -20.24 6.77 -28.73
C LEU A 455 -21.28 6.83 -29.85
N HIS A 456 -22.48 7.36 -29.58
CA HIS A 456 -23.46 7.69 -30.60
C HIS A 456 -23.09 9.00 -31.34
N ARG A 457 -23.05 8.96 -32.67
CA ARG A 457 -22.77 10.13 -33.51
C ARG A 457 -23.92 11.15 -33.49
N GLY A 458 -23.61 12.43 -33.39
CA GLY A 458 -24.58 13.52 -33.27
C GLY A 458 -24.03 14.86 -33.79
N ASP A 459 -24.59 15.96 -33.29
CA ASP A 459 -24.17 17.33 -33.59
C ASP A 459 -23.27 17.96 -32.51
N GLY A 460 -22.92 17.18 -31.46
CA GLY A 460 -22.11 17.62 -30.33
C GLY A 460 -22.88 18.38 -29.24
N HIS A 461 -24.18 18.65 -29.40
CA HIS A 461 -24.92 19.55 -28.52
C HIS A 461 -26.31 19.03 -28.14
N SER A 462 -27.01 18.41 -29.08
CA SER A 462 -28.35 17.88 -28.89
C SER A 462 -28.31 16.60 -28.05
N VAL A 463 -29.24 16.52 -27.10
CA VAL A 463 -29.44 15.35 -26.23
C VAL A 463 -30.67 14.56 -26.65
N ASN A 464 -30.66 13.25 -26.40
CA ASN A 464 -31.78 12.34 -26.64
C ASN A 464 -32.02 11.49 -25.38
N PRO A 465 -33.27 11.16 -25.02
CA PRO A 465 -33.57 10.26 -23.90
C PRO A 465 -32.90 8.88 -23.93
N VAL A 466 -32.42 8.42 -25.09
CA VAL A 466 -31.65 7.16 -25.19
C VAL A 466 -30.15 7.32 -24.96
N TYR A 467 -29.64 8.55 -24.88
CA TYR A 467 -28.22 8.81 -24.65
C TYR A 467 -27.79 8.51 -23.22
N PRO A 468 -26.46 8.40 -22.95
CA PRO A 468 -25.98 8.20 -21.59
C PRO A 468 -26.44 9.36 -20.69
N LYS A 469 -27.12 9.05 -19.59
CA LYS A 469 -27.43 10.02 -18.54
C LYS A 469 -26.52 9.76 -17.35
N ILE A 470 -25.67 10.73 -16.99
CA ILE A 470 -24.58 10.51 -16.04
C ILE A 470 -24.71 11.40 -14.81
N GLY A 471 -24.38 10.85 -13.64
CA GLY A 471 -24.21 11.62 -12.41
C GLY A 471 -22.88 11.30 -11.74
N LEU A 472 -22.34 12.30 -11.04
CA LEU A 472 -21.10 12.21 -10.27
C LEU A 472 -21.42 12.37 -8.79
N GLU A 473 -20.88 11.48 -7.95
CA GLU A 473 -21.27 11.40 -6.54
C GLU A 473 -20.11 11.06 -5.61
N LEU A 474 -20.23 11.49 -4.35
CA LEU A 474 -19.33 11.12 -3.25
C LEU A 474 -20.08 10.37 -2.14
N TYR A 475 -19.51 9.26 -1.70
CA TYR A 475 -20.00 8.41 -0.61
C TYR A 475 -18.95 8.20 0.46
N ARG A 476 -19.37 7.86 1.68
CA ARG A 476 -18.44 7.47 2.76
C ARG A 476 -17.82 6.09 2.53
N THR A 477 -18.63 5.14 2.08
CA THR A 477 -18.22 3.75 1.91
C THR A 477 -18.74 3.16 0.60
N GLU A 478 -18.13 2.07 0.14
CA GLU A 478 -18.62 1.34 -1.03
C GLU A 478 -19.98 0.69 -0.77
N ALA A 479 -20.26 0.30 0.47
CA ALA A 479 -21.56 -0.22 0.88
C ALA A 479 -22.66 0.85 0.77
N ASP A 480 -22.38 2.08 1.22
CA ASP A 480 -23.28 3.21 1.04
C ASP A 480 -23.51 3.52 -0.44
N ALA A 481 -22.45 3.48 -1.25
CA ALA A 481 -22.54 3.64 -2.69
C ALA A 481 -23.44 2.58 -3.32
N LEU A 482 -23.24 1.31 -2.99
CA LEU A 482 -24.07 0.21 -3.52
C LEU A 482 -25.54 0.35 -3.12
N ALA A 483 -25.80 0.78 -1.88
CA ALA A 483 -27.16 0.98 -1.37
C ALA A 483 -27.82 2.30 -1.83
N GLY A 484 -27.05 3.25 -2.38
CA GLY A 484 -27.53 4.59 -2.73
C GLY A 484 -27.91 5.45 -1.52
N THR A 485 -27.35 5.15 -0.34
CA THR A 485 -27.63 5.81 0.94
C THR A 485 -26.49 6.73 1.36
N ASN A 486 -26.74 7.66 2.30
CA ASN A 486 -25.69 8.50 2.90
C ASN A 486 -24.80 9.27 1.89
N ARG A 487 -25.41 9.70 0.78
CA ARG A 487 -24.78 10.56 -0.24
C ARG A 487 -24.30 11.86 0.37
N LEU A 488 -23.04 12.22 0.14
CA LEU A 488 -22.45 13.47 0.65
C LEU A 488 -22.51 14.60 -0.35
N ALA A 489 -22.23 14.31 -1.62
CA ALA A 489 -22.30 15.25 -2.72
C ALA A 489 -22.84 14.55 -3.96
N VAL A 490 -23.67 15.26 -4.73
CA VAL A 490 -24.30 14.75 -5.95
C VAL A 490 -24.28 15.86 -6.99
N ASN A 491 -23.96 15.51 -8.22
CA ASN A 491 -24.13 16.37 -9.38
C ASN A 491 -24.73 15.54 -10.53
N ASP A 492 -25.93 15.89 -10.98
CA ASP A 492 -26.56 15.30 -12.18
C ASP A 492 -26.06 16.07 -13.40
N LEU A 493 -25.24 15.42 -14.23
CA LEU A 493 -24.74 16.02 -15.47
C LEU A 493 -25.80 16.03 -16.57
N GLY A 494 -26.88 15.25 -16.40
CA GLY A 494 -27.89 15.04 -17.41
C GLY A 494 -27.42 14.11 -18.52
N TYR A 495 -28.05 14.24 -19.69
CA TYR A 495 -27.71 13.46 -20.88
C TYR A 495 -26.44 13.99 -21.53
N ILE A 496 -25.54 13.09 -21.91
CA ILE A 496 -24.32 13.41 -22.65
C ILE A 496 -24.67 13.48 -24.14
N PRO A 497 -24.49 14.64 -24.82
CA PRO A 497 -24.79 14.78 -26.25
C PRO A 497 -23.97 13.81 -27.11
N GLY A 498 -24.55 13.36 -28.23
CA GLY A 498 -23.84 12.56 -29.22
C GLY A 498 -22.66 13.34 -29.83
N HIS A 499 -21.55 12.66 -30.11
CA HIS A 499 -20.32 13.30 -30.56
C HIS A 499 -20.43 13.86 -31.99
N ALA A 500 -19.87 15.04 -32.25
CA ALA A 500 -19.78 15.61 -33.59
C ALA A 500 -18.59 15.08 -34.40
N ASN A 501 -17.50 14.69 -33.71
CA ASN A 501 -16.27 14.19 -34.29
C ASN A 501 -15.45 13.41 -33.23
N VAL A 502 -14.36 12.77 -33.67
CA VAL A 502 -13.50 11.91 -32.83
C VAL A 502 -12.79 12.60 -31.66
N ASN A 503 -12.82 13.93 -31.57
CA ASN A 503 -12.23 14.69 -30.45
C ASN A 503 -13.30 15.37 -29.57
N ASP A 504 -14.59 15.10 -29.80
CA ASP A 504 -15.70 15.82 -29.15
C ASP A 504 -16.00 15.34 -27.72
N TRP A 505 -14.98 15.33 -26.89
CA TRP A 505 -15.08 15.05 -25.46
C TRP A 505 -15.89 16.13 -24.73
N LYS A 506 -16.73 15.70 -23.80
CA LYS A 506 -17.48 16.55 -22.88
C LYS A 506 -16.77 16.54 -21.54
N GLU A 507 -15.99 17.58 -21.30
CA GLU A 507 -15.29 17.78 -20.05
C GLU A 507 -16.24 18.33 -18.97
N HIS A 508 -16.25 17.69 -17.82
CA HIS A 508 -16.97 18.17 -16.64
C HIS A 508 -15.99 18.35 -15.51
N ASN A 509 -15.96 19.54 -14.88
CA ASN A 509 -15.14 19.84 -13.71
C ASN A 509 -16.03 20.42 -12.60
N ILE A 510 -16.39 19.57 -11.66
CA ILE A 510 -17.37 19.88 -10.62
C ILE A 510 -16.68 20.02 -9.27
N GLU A 511 -17.04 21.05 -8.52
CA GLU A 511 -16.66 21.18 -7.13
C GLU A 511 -17.63 20.41 -6.23
N MET A 512 -17.08 19.57 -5.34
CA MET A 512 -17.85 18.75 -4.41
C MET A 512 -17.30 18.90 -2.99
N ASN A 513 -18.18 19.15 -2.03
CA ASN A 513 -17.79 19.29 -0.63
C ASN A 513 -17.64 17.91 0.03
N PRO A 514 -16.43 17.51 0.47
CA PRO A 514 -16.26 16.23 1.16
C PRO A 514 -16.72 16.26 2.63
N GLY A 515 -17.13 17.42 3.16
CA GLY A 515 -17.35 17.60 4.59
C GLY A 515 -16.07 17.31 5.39
N ASN A 516 -16.21 16.84 6.63
CA ASN A 516 -15.07 16.54 7.49
C ASN A 516 -14.40 15.18 7.23
N ASN A 517 -14.73 14.48 6.14
CA ASN A 517 -14.26 13.12 5.88
C ASN A 517 -12.81 13.12 5.33
N THR A 518 -12.03 12.12 5.74
CA THR A 518 -10.67 11.85 5.22
C THR A 518 -10.63 10.69 4.22
N GLU A 519 -11.69 9.89 4.17
CA GLU A 519 -11.87 8.78 3.25
C GLU A 519 -13.24 8.88 2.59
N LEU A 520 -13.32 8.65 1.29
CA LEU A 520 -14.55 8.69 0.49
C LEU A 520 -14.46 7.72 -0.68
N VAL A 521 -15.59 7.49 -1.35
CA VAL A 521 -15.67 6.79 -2.63
C VAL A 521 -16.22 7.75 -3.67
N ALA A 522 -15.46 7.94 -4.76
CA ALA A 522 -15.93 8.66 -5.93
C ALA A 522 -16.70 7.70 -6.83
N VAL A 523 -17.87 8.11 -7.31
CA VAL A 523 -18.78 7.27 -8.07
C VAL A 523 -19.24 8.00 -9.33
N VAL A 524 -19.19 7.30 -10.47
CA VAL A 524 -19.87 7.68 -11.71
C VAL A 524 -21.07 6.76 -11.87
N ARG A 525 -22.27 7.35 -11.93
CA ARG A 525 -23.53 6.62 -12.09
C ARG A 525 -24.11 6.77 -13.49
N SER A 526 -24.72 5.68 -13.96
CA SER A 526 -25.66 5.71 -15.07
C SER A 526 -27.08 5.84 -14.56
N TYR A 527 -27.82 6.78 -15.13
CA TYR A 527 -29.26 6.91 -14.99
C TYR A 527 -29.99 6.42 -16.26
N SER A 528 -29.27 5.83 -17.21
CA SER A 528 -29.83 5.19 -18.40
C SER A 528 -30.24 3.76 -18.10
N ASN A 529 -31.39 3.33 -18.62
CA ASN A 529 -31.90 1.96 -18.51
C ASN A 529 -32.43 1.45 -19.86
N VAL A 530 -31.87 1.99 -20.93
CA VAL A 530 -32.15 1.60 -22.31
C VAL A 530 -31.06 0.64 -22.79
N ILE A 531 -31.37 -0.16 -23.80
CA ILE A 531 -30.49 -1.18 -24.39
C ILE A 531 -29.89 -0.72 -25.74
N GLY A 532 -29.76 0.59 -25.91
CA GLY A 532 -29.30 1.16 -27.17
C GLY A 532 -29.17 2.68 -27.11
N GLY A 533 -28.05 3.18 -27.63
CA GLY A 533 -27.76 4.61 -27.72
C GLY A 533 -27.10 5.21 -26.47
N ASN A 534 -27.00 4.47 -25.36
CA ASN A 534 -26.39 4.91 -24.11
C ASN A 534 -24.92 4.47 -23.95
N ASP A 535 -24.23 4.29 -25.08
CA ASP A 535 -22.84 3.86 -25.13
C ASP A 535 -21.89 5.01 -24.79
N LEU A 536 -20.88 4.73 -23.97
CA LEU A 536 -20.04 5.73 -23.35
C LEU A 536 -18.56 5.36 -23.46
N ALA A 537 -17.73 6.34 -23.75
CA ALA A 537 -16.30 6.34 -23.47
C ALA A 537 -15.99 7.32 -22.33
N MET A 538 -15.08 6.92 -21.44
CA MET A 538 -14.62 7.70 -20.30
C MET A 538 -13.10 7.79 -20.32
N ASP A 539 -12.58 8.96 -20.01
CA ASP A 539 -11.14 9.21 -19.90
C ASP A 539 -10.85 10.29 -18.85
N ASP A 540 -9.60 10.36 -18.39
CA ASP A 540 -9.07 11.37 -17.49
C ASP A 540 -9.95 11.67 -16.25
N ILE A 541 -10.32 10.62 -15.52
CA ILE A 541 -11.03 10.78 -14.24
C ILE A 541 -10.04 11.33 -13.22
N TYR A 542 -10.14 12.62 -12.92
CA TYR A 542 -9.15 13.35 -12.17
C TYR A 542 -9.78 14.03 -10.95
N LEU A 543 -9.43 13.53 -9.76
CA LEU A 543 -9.90 14.08 -8.49
C LEU A 543 -8.75 14.69 -7.72
N TYR A 544 -8.92 15.94 -7.31
CA TYR A 544 -7.89 16.69 -6.61
C TYR A 544 -8.48 17.76 -5.71
N GLN A 545 -7.66 18.31 -4.81
CA GLN A 545 -8.00 19.48 -4.01
C GLN A 545 -7.00 20.60 -4.33
N GLU A 546 -7.51 21.81 -4.57
CA GLU A 546 -6.65 22.97 -4.84
C GLU A 546 -5.75 23.26 -3.61
N PRO A 547 -4.50 23.71 -3.76
CA PRO A 547 -3.68 24.17 -2.64
C PRO A 547 -4.31 25.36 -1.91
N GLU A 548 -4.00 25.53 -0.62
CA GLU A 548 -4.33 26.76 0.10
C GLU A 548 -3.40 27.88 -0.40
N ALA A 549 -3.97 28.93 -1.00
CA ALA A 549 -3.25 30.13 -1.41
C ALA A 549 -3.39 31.18 -0.30
N CYS A 550 -2.31 31.39 0.47
CA CYS A 550 -2.36 32.34 1.56
C CYS A 550 -2.18 33.78 1.09
N THR A 551 -2.83 34.67 1.83
CA THR A 551 -3.00 36.07 1.46
C THR A 551 -1.80 36.90 1.92
N PHE A 552 -1.29 37.72 1.01
CA PHE A 552 -0.29 38.75 1.28
C PHE A 552 -0.97 40.12 1.38
N SER A 553 -0.34 41.08 2.04
CA SER A 553 -0.87 42.44 2.18
C SER A 553 0.13 43.49 1.71
N TYR A 554 -0.39 44.52 1.05
CA TYR A 554 0.33 45.76 0.74
C TYR A 554 -0.44 46.94 1.31
N THR A 555 0.20 47.77 2.13
CA THR A 555 -0.40 48.97 2.72
C THR A 555 0.29 50.21 2.19
N THR A 556 -0.50 51.18 1.75
CA THR A 556 -0.01 52.49 1.30
C THR A 556 -0.99 53.60 1.66
N THR A 557 -0.60 54.85 1.45
CA THR A 557 -1.45 56.02 1.65
C THR A 557 -1.71 56.75 0.35
N PHE A 558 -2.90 57.33 0.21
CA PHE A 558 -3.24 58.24 -0.88
C PHE A 558 -3.93 59.49 -0.34
N LYS A 559 -3.98 60.55 -1.15
CA LYS A 559 -4.58 61.82 -0.79
C LYS A 559 -5.73 62.16 -1.74
N ILE A 560 -6.86 62.56 -1.17
CA ILE A 560 -7.90 63.30 -1.87
C ILE A 560 -7.58 64.78 -1.68
N GLU A 561 -7.31 65.48 -2.78
CA GLU A 561 -6.93 66.88 -2.74
C GLU A 561 -8.13 67.79 -2.44
N SER A 562 -7.88 68.85 -1.67
CA SER A 562 -8.83 69.95 -1.48
C SER A 562 -8.89 70.87 -2.72
N GLY A 563 -9.95 71.67 -2.86
CA GLY A 563 -10.06 72.66 -3.94
C GLY A 563 -10.34 72.03 -5.31
N LYS A 564 -11.03 70.90 -5.31
CA LYS A 564 -11.46 70.16 -6.51
C LYS A 564 -12.98 70.24 -6.71
N GLU A 565 -13.67 71.06 -5.94
CA GLU A 565 -15.07 71.40 -6.17
C GLU A 565 -15.25 72.04 -7.54
N PHE A 566 -16.39 71.77 -8.19
CA PHE A 566 -16.79 72.56 -9.35
C PHE A 566 -17.36 73.88 -8.80
N GLY A 567 -16.75 74.99 -9.23
CA GLY A 567 -16.90 76.32 -8.61
C GLY A 567 -18.32 76.80 -8.36
#